data_AF-A0A7C7V277-F1
#
_entry.id   AF-A0A7C7V277-F1
#
_cell.length_a   1.000
_cell.length_b   1.000
_cell.length_c   1.000
_cell.angle_alpha   90.00
_cell.angle_beta   90.00
_cell.angle_gamma   90.00
#
_symmetry.space_group_name_H-M   'P 1'
#
loop_
_entity.id
_entity.type
_entity.pdbx_description
1 polymer ?
#
loop_
_entity_poly.entity_id
_entity_poly.type
_entity_poly.pdbx_seq_one_letter_code
_entity_poly.pdbx_strand_id
1 'polypeptide(L)' 'RPSLAEAATQLARGPYHRIVIQPHLLFAGRLVERVRQEADRMRRLRPELEWAVAQPLGPDRLVAEAMADLCRRALGAAGG' A
#
# COMPACT_ATOMS: atom_id res chain seq x y z
N ARG A 1 9.83 -11.73 5.12
CA ARG A 1 9.44 -10.37 4.66
C ARG A 1 9.16 -9.56 5.93
N PRO A 2 9.74 -8.34 6.09
CA PRO A 2 9.48 -7.53 7.26
C PRO A 2 8.00 -7.13 7.32
N SER A 3 7.47 -7.02 8.53
CA SER A 3 6.20 -6.38 8.80
C SER A 3 6.25 -4.87 8.50
N LEU A 4 5.10 -4.23 8.41
CA LEU A 4 5.02 -2.77 8.25
C LEU A 4 5.76 -2.04 9.38
N ALA A 5 5.61 -2.49 10.62
CA ALA A 5 6.24 -1.89 11.80
C ALA A 5 7.77 -2.01 11.76
N GLU A 6 8.29 -3.18 11.36
CA GLU A 6 9.73 -3.40 11.21
C GLU A 6 10.31 -2.54 10.08
N ALA A 7 9.65 -2.49 8.92
CA ALA A 7 10.06 -1.66 7.81
C ALA A 7 10.04 -0.17 8.17
N ALA A 8 8.98 0.30 8.83
CA ALA A 8 8.86 1.68 9.29
C ALA A 8 9.97 2.04 10.29
N THR A 9 10.30 1.15 11.22
CA THR A 9 11.37 1.35 12.20
C THR A 9 12.75 1.43 11.52
N GLN A 10 12.99 0.60 10.51
CA GLN A 10 14.23 0.64 9.73
C GLN A 10 14.34 1.93 8.92
N LEU A 11 13.29 2.32 8.21
CA LEU A 11 13.25 3.55 7.40
C LEU A 11 13.43 4.80 8.26
N ALA A 12 12.84 4.84 9.45
CA ALA A 12 12.97 5.97 10.35
C ALA A 12 14.43 6.24 10.78
N ARG A 13 15.32 5.24 10.73
CA ARG A 13 16.76 5.41 11.04
C ARG A 13 17.58 5.94 9.86
N GLY A 14 16.99 5.98 8.66
CA GLY A 14 17.65 6.47 7.46
C GLY A 14 17.60 8.00 7.31
N PRO A 15 18.22 8.53 6.24
CA PRO A 15 18.28 9.97 5.95
C PRO A 15 17.01 10.50 5.27
N TYR A 16 15.86 9.86 5.49
CA TYR A 16 14.61 10.26 4.86
C TYR A 16 13.94 11.37 5.67
N HIS A 17 13.20 12.25 4.99
CA HIS A 17 12.37 13.26 5.63
C HIS A 17 10.87 12.97 5.49
N ARG A 18 10.51 12.09 4.55
CA ARG A 18 9.14 11.73 4.23
C ARG A 18 9.02 10.25 3.88
N ILE A 19 7.99 9.60 4.43
CA ILE A 19 7.65 8.20 4.18
C ILE A 19 6.19 8.14 3.72
N VAL A 20 5.96 7.56 2.54
CA VAL A 20 4.62 7.33 1.98
C VAL A 20 4.33 5.83 2.00
N ILE A 21 3.22 5.45 2.62
CA ILE A 21 2.73 4.08 2.64
C ILE A 21 1.60 3.97 1.62
N GLN A 22 1.77 3.09 0.63
CA GLN A 22 0.76 2.82 -0.39
C GLN A 22 0.15 1.41 -0.20
N PRO A 23 -1.10 1.31 0.30
CA PRO A 23 -1.78 0.04 0.42
C PRO A 23 -2.21 -0.48 -0.96
N HIS A 24 -1.65 -1.61 -1.39
CA HIS A 24 -2.00 -2.29 -2.64
C HIS A 24 -3.33 -3.06 -2.51
N LEU A 25 -4.37 -2.39 -2.01
CA LEU A 25 -5.69 -2.94 -1.75
C LEU A 25 -6.71 -2.26 -2.66
N LEU A 26 -7.71 -3.01 -3.11
CA LEU A 26 -8.76 -2.50 -4.00
C LEU A 26 -9.92 -1.85 -3.25
N PHE A 27 -9.98 -2.00 -1.93
CA PHE A 27 -11.07 -1.48 -1.11
C PHE A 27 -10.58 -1.11 0.29
N ALA A 28 -11.35 -0.23 0.94
CA ALA A 28 -11.15 0.11 2.34
C ALA A 28 -11.55 -1.06 3.25
N GLY A 29 -11.09 -1.02 4.50
CA GLY A 29 -11.46 -2.00 5.53
C GLY A 29 -10.42 -2.09 6.63
N ARG A 30 -10.57 -3.10 7.51
CA ARG A 30 -9.74 -3.26 8.72
C ARG A 30 -8.23 -3.22 8.47
N LEU A 31 -7.77 -3.73 7.32
CA LEU A 31 -6.35 -3.70 7.00
C LEU A 31 -5.85 -2.28 6.72
N VAL A 32 -6.61 -1.47 5.98
CA VAL A 32 -6.30 -0.06 5.74
C VAL A 32 -6.30 0.73 7.05
N GLU A 33 -7.24 0.44 7.94
CA GLU A 33 -7.29 1.06 9.28
C GLU A 33 -6.05 0.72 10.11
N ARG A 34 -5.61 -0.54 10.12
CA ARG A 34 -4.37 -0.95 10.82
C ARG A 34 -3.14 -0.25 10.26
N VAL A 35 -3.07 -0.08 8.94
CA VAL A 35 -1.96 0.68 8.30
C VAL A 35 -1.95 2.13 8.76
N ARG A 36 -3.12 2.78 8.82
CA ARG A 36 -3.24 4.16 9.33
C ARG A 36 -2.85 4.27 10.80
N GLN A 37 -3.33 3.36 11.64
CA GLN A 37 -2.97 3.30 13.07
C GLN A 37 -1.47 3.16 13.28
N GLU A 38 -0.81 2.33 12.46
CA GLU A 38 0.63 2.14 12.52
C GLU A 38 1.39 3.39 12.05
N ALA A 39 0.94 4.04 10.98
CA ALA A 39 1.52 5.32 10.54
C ALA A 39 1.38 6.41 11.62
N ASP A 40 0.23 6.50 12.29
CA ASP A 40 0.01 7.44 13.38
C ASP A 40 0.90 7.13 14.59
N ARG A 41 1.13 5.84 14.89
CA ARG A 41 2.07 5.40 15.93
C ARG A 41 3.48 5.86 15.61
N MET A 42 3.93 5.67 14.37
CA MET A 42 5.26 6.06 13.92
C MET A 42 5.44 7.59 13.90
N ARG A 43 4.41 8.33 13.48
CA ARG A 43 4.39 9.80 13.55
C ARG A 43 4.58 10.31 14.99
N ARG A 44 3.96 9.66 15.98
CA ARG A 44 4.17 10.01 17.40
C ARG A 44 5.59 9.73 17.90
N LEU A 45 6.21 8.65 17.41
CA LEU A 45 7.56 8.28 17.81
C LEU A 45 8.65 9.13 17.14
N ARG A 46 8.38 9.63 15.93
CA ARG A 46 9.32 10.39 15.10
C ARG A 46 8.61 11.57 14.43
N PRO A 47 8.23 12.61 15.19
CA PRO A 47 7.44 13.73 14.70
C PRO A 47 8.16 14.58 13.65
N GLU A 48 9.49 14.49 13.56
CA GLU A 48 10.30 15.16 12.55
C GLU A 48 10.23 14.52 11.16
N LEU A 49 9.69 13.30 11.06
CA LEU A 49 9.45 12.60 9.80
C LEU A 49 8.02 12.82 9.33
N GLU A 50 7.84 13.20 8.07
CA GLU A 50 6.51 13.27 7.48
C GLU A 50 6.02 11.85 7.13
N TRP A 51 4.86 11.46 7.66
CA TRP A 51 4.21 10.19 7.34
C TRP A 51 2.93 10.44 6.57
N ALA A 52 2.77 9.78 5.42
CA ALA A 52 1.54 9.81 4.64
C ALA A 52 1.07 8.40 4.31
N VAL A 53 -0.25 8.16 4.39
CA VAL A 53 -0.87 6.92 3.92
C VAL A 53 -1.72 7.26 2.72
N ALA A 54 -1.36 6.73 1.55
CA ALA A 54 -2.12 6.90 0.33
C ALA A 54 -3.47 6.19 0.43
N GLN A 55 -4.42 6.60 -0.41
CA GLN A 55 -5.67 5.86 -0.54
C GLN A 55 -5.39 4.45 -1.09
N PRO A 56 -6.24 3.45 -0.77
CA PRO A 56 -6.24 2.18 -1.48
C PRO A 56 -6.35 2.43 -2.98
N LEU A 57 -5.79 1.53 -3.80
CA LEU A 57 -5.86 1.62 -5.26
C LEU A 57 -7.30 1.79 -5.76
N GLY A 58 -8.27 1.16 -5.08
CA GLY A 58 -9.66 1.33 -5.45
C GLY A 58 -9.97 0.79 -6.85
N PRO A 59 -11.03 1.29 -7.49
CA PRO A 59 -11.37 1.00 -8.88
C PRO A 59 -10.58 1.88 -9.85
N ASP A 60 -9.28 2.07 -9.62
CA ASP A 60 -8.44 2.83 -10.54
C ASP A 60 -8.50 2.24 -11.95
N ARG A 61 -8.50 3.11 -12.96
CA ARG A 61 -8.62 2.72 -14.37
C ARG A 61 -7.56 1.71 -14.77
N LEU A 62 -6.32 1.88 -14.35
CA LEU A 62 -5.22 0.99 -14.70
C LEU A 62 -5.41 -0.40 -14.08
N VAL A 63 -5.98 -0.46 -12.88
CA VAL A 63 -6.32 -1.73 -12.23
C VAL A 63 -7.43 -2.45 -12.98
N ALA A 64 -8.48 -1.72 -13.38
CA ALA A 64 -9.58 -2.29 -14.16
C ALA A 64 -9.11 -2.80 -15.53
N GLU A 65 -8.28 -2.04 -16.22
CA GLU A 65 -7.68 -2.43 -17.51
C GLU A 65 -6.80 -3.67 -17.35
N ALA A 66 -5.93 -3.70 -16.33
CA ALA A 66 -5.08 -4.85 -16.04
C ALA A 66 -5.88 -6.12 -15.72
N MET A 67 -7.00 -5.98 -14.99
CA MET A 67 -7.90 -7.09 -14.69
C MET A 67 -8.60 -7.61 -15.95
N ALA A 68 -9.11 -6.70 -16.80
CA ALA A 68 -9.74 -7.07 -18.06
C ALA A 68 -8.76 -7.80 -19.00
N ASP A 69 -7.51 -7.33 -19.07
CA ASP A 69 -6.44 -8.00 -19.81
C ASP A 69 -6.14 -9.39 -19.28
N LEU A 70 -6.12 -9.55 -17.95
CA LEU A 70 -5.90 -10.85 -17.32
C LEU A 70 -7.03 -11.83 -17.68
N CYS A 71 -8.29 -11.39 -17.65
CA CYS A 71 -9.43 -12.21 -18.07
C CYS A 71 -9.34 -12.61 -19.54
N ARG A 72 -9.01 -11.67 -20.44
CA ARG A 72 -8.83 -11.97 -21.87
C ARG A 72 -7.76 -13.03 -22.11
N ARG A 73 -6.61 -12.91 -21.43
CA ARG A 73 -5.52 -13.89 -21.51
C ARG A 73 -5.96 -15.27 -21.03
N ALA A 74 -6.68 -15.35 -19.91
CA ALA A 74 -7.16 -16.62 -19.36
C ALA A 74 -8.15 -17.32 -20.29
N LEU A 75 -9.09 -16.58 -20.89
CA LEU A 75 -10.07 -17.12 -21.83
C LEU A 75 -9.42 -17.55 -23.16
N GLY A 76 -8.47 -16.77 -23.68
CA GLY A 76 -7.74 -17.12 -24.89
C GLY A 76 -6.85 -18.36 -24.73
N ALA A 77 -6.30 -18.59 -23.54
CA ALA A 77 -5.49 -19.78 -23.24
C ALA A 77 -6.32 -21.06 -23.02
N ALA A 78 -7.62 -20.94 -22.71
CA ALA A 78 -8.51 -22.08 -22.48
C ALA A 78 -9.19 -22.59 -23.77
N GLY A 79 -9.07 -21.86 -24.88
CA GLY A 79 -9.71 -22.16 -26.17
C GLY A 79 -8.79 -22.71 -27.26
N GLY A 80 -7.51 -22.95 -26.96
CA GLY A 80 -6.52 -23.58 -27.86
C GLY A 80 -5.94 -24.83 -27.23
#